data_AF-X1RA70-F1
#
_entry.id   AF-X1RA70-F1
#
_cell.length_a   1.000
_cell.length_b   1.000
_cell.length_c   1.000
_cell.angle_alpha   90.00
_cell.angle_beta   90.00
_cell.angle_gamma   90.00
#
_symmetry.space_group_name_H-M   'P 1'
#
loop_
_entity.id
_entity.type
_entity.pdbx_description
1 polymer ?
#
loop_
_entity_poly.entity_id
_entity_poly.type
_entity_poly.pdbx_seq_one_letter_code
_entity_poly.pdbx_strand_id
1 'polypeptide(L)'
;MQAGDIILVQSSQRTGIITYEEGEMLNHTSFNDYGDVIIYRPNGFSSATPIIHRAMHLVEKGEEMPGGKPAPHAGYITKGDNNQRPDQPGYEPVKPKWIIEDFDLLLVSSHSLYTFGHISMFLGVFQNPL
;
A
#
# COMPACT_ATOMS: atom_id res chain seq x y z
N MET A 1 13.10 -16.49 -17.20
CA MET A 1 11.61 -16.47 -17.15
C MET A 1 11.24 -16.80 -15.70
N GLN A 2 10.40 -16.04 -15.00
CA GLN A 2 9.09 -15.51 -15.42
C GLN A 2 8.92 -14.02 -15.11
N ALA A 3 8.19 -13.34 -16.00
CA ALA A 3 7.53 -12.08 -15.71
C ALA A 3 6.50 -12.32 -14.59
N GLY A 4 6.49 -11.44 -13.59
CA GLY A 4 5.54 -11.45 -12.49
C GLY A 4 4.85 -10.10 -12.43
N ASP A 5 3.72 -10.04 -13.15
CA ASP A 5 2.52 -9.25 -12.88
C ASP A 5 2.67 -7.80 -12.39
N ILE A 6 2.58 -6.87 -13.35
CA ILE A 6 1.98 -5.56 -13.09
C ILE A 6 0.48 -5.72 -13.35
N ILE A 7 -0.30 -6.05 -12.32
CA ILE A 7 -1.75 -5.91 -12.42
C ILE A 7 -2.10 -4.46 -12.13
N LEU A 8 -2.33 -3.70 -13.20
CA LEU A 8 -2.96 -2.39 -13.14
C LEU A 8 -4.46 -2.61 -13.05
N VAL A 9 -5.01 -2.71 -11.83
CA VAL A 9 -6.47 -2.79 -11.64
C VAL A 9 -7.07 -1.39 -11.80
N GLN A 10 -7.35 -1.03 -13.04
CA GLN A 10 -8.32 0.01 -13.36
C GLN A 10 -9.72 -0.61 -13.28
N SER A 11 -10.43 -0.45 -12.16
CA SER A 11 -11.90 -0.48 -12.19
C SER A 11 -12.49 0.12 -10.93
N SER A 12 -13.10 1.28 -11.12
CA SER A 12 -14.01 1.95 -10.19
C SER A 12 -15.03 0.98 -9.56
N GLN A 13 -15.20 1.09 -8.24
CA GLN A 13 -16.20 0.44 -7.38
C GLN A 13 -15.79 -0.93 -6.81
N ARG A 14 -15.40 -0.89 -5.52
CA ARG A 14 -14.68 -1.90 -4.70
C ARG A 14 -13.23 -2.07 -5.14
N THR A 15 -12.35 -1.34 -4.45
CA THR A 15 -10.90 -1.45 -4.56
C THR A 15 -10.49 -2.90 -4.34
N GLY A 16 -10.11 -3.59 -5.42
CA GLY A 16 -9.64 -4.99 -5.42
C GLY A 16 -8.28 -5.15 -4.77
N ILE A 17 -8.08 -4.51 -3.61
CA ILE A 17 -6.90 -4.64 -2.77
C ILE A 17 -7.08 -5.92 -1.98
N ILE A 18 -6.20 -6.89 -2.24
CA ILE A 18 -6.11 -8.13 -1.49
C ILE A 18 -5.19 -7.87 -0.30
N THR A 19 -5.73 -7.93 0.91
CA THR A 19 -4.91 -7.77 2.13
C THR A 19 -3.95 -8.95 2.31
N TYR A 20 -2.97 -8.83 3.21
CA TYR A 20 -2.06 -9.93 3.54
C TYR A 20 -2.83 -11.19 3.96
N GLU A 21 -3.83 -11.05 4.85
CA GLU A 21 -4.64 -12.16 5.33
C GLU A 21 -5.43 -12.83 4.19
N GLU A 22 -6.05 -12.03 3.31
CA GLU A 22 -6.72 -12.55 2.12
C GLU A 22 -5.75 -13.19 1.14
N GLY A 23 -4.56 -12.60 0.97
CA GLY A 23 -3.52 -13.10 0.10
C GLY A 23 -2.99 -14.46 0.53
N GLU A 24 -2.84 -14.69 1.84
CA GLU A 24 -2.46 -16.00 2.37
C GLU A 24 -3.52 -17.06 2.05
N MET A 25 -4.80 -16.73 2.23
CA MET A 25 -5.92 -17.65 1.92
C MET A 25 -6.05 -17.93 0.41
N LEU A 26 -5.78 -16.93 -0.42
CA LEU A 26 -5.89 -17.02 -1.88
C LEU A 26 -4.58 -17.45 -2.56
N ASN A 27 -3.50 -17.61 -1.79
CA ASN A 27 -2.13 -17.78 -2.28
C ASN A 27 -1.73 -16.69 -3.30
N HIS A 28 -2.18 -15.45 -3.05
CA HIS A 28 -1.87 -14.26 -3.84
C HIS A 28 -0.71 -13.49 -3.20
N THR A 29 0.34 -13.25 -3.97
CA THR A 29 1.55 -12.57 -3.50
C THR A 29 1.90 -11.38 -4.39
N SER A 30 2.39 -10.31 -3.77
CA SER A 30 2.98 -9.16 -4.44
C SER A 30 4.24 -8.70 -3.69
N PHE A 31 5.26 -8.28 -4.43
CA PHE A 31 6.56 -7.87 -3.86
C PHE A 31 7.15 -8.92 -2.90
N ASN A 32 7.09 -10.20 -3.30
CA ASN A 32 7.66 -11.33 -2.57
C ASN A 32 7.02 -11.66 -1.20
N ASP A 33 5.78 -11.22 -0.97
CA ASP A 33 5.00 -11.56 0.23
C ASP A 33 3.48 -11.51 -0.08
N TYR A 34 2.63 -11.98 0.84
CA TYR A 34 1.17 -12.09 0.60
C TYR A 34 0.45 -10.74 0.54
N GLY A 35 -0.60 -10.68 -0.29
CA GLY A 35 -1.43 -9.48 -0.44
C GLY A 35 -0.74 -8.35 -1.19
N ASP A 36 -1.42 -7.20 -1.25
CA ASP A 36 -1.05 -6.04 -2.04
C ASP A 36 -0.34 -4.95 -1.22
N VAL A 37 0.52 -4.21 -1.91
CA VAL A 37 1.15 -2.99 -1.41
C VAL A 37 0.40 -1.78 -1.94
N ILE A 38 0.04 -0.86 -1.05
CA ILE A 38 -0.73 0.35 -1.37
C ILE A 38 0.12 1.60 -1.19
N ILE A 39 -0.05 2.56 -2.11
CA ILE A 39 0.46 3.92 -1.93
C ILE A 39 -0.66 4.80 -1.39
N TYR A 40 -0.43 5.51 -0.30
CA TYR A 40 -1.44 6.40 0.29
C TYR A 40 -0.83 7.65 0.91
N ARG A 41 -1.66 8.67 1.12
CA ARG A 41 -1.30 9.84 1.93
C ARG A 41 -1.72 9.63 3.38
N PRO A 42 -0.80 9.69 4.36
CA PRO A 42 -1.14 9.46 5.76
C PRO A 42 -2.16 10.49 6.25
N ASN A 43 -3.17 10.01 6.97
CA ASN A 43 -4.31 10.79 7.49
C ASN A 43 -5.05 11.62 6.41
N GLY A 44 -4.84 11.31 5.12
CA GLY A 44 -5.43 12.06 4.01
C GLY A 44 -4.87 13.47 3.78
N PHE A 45 -3.74 13.83 4.40
CA PHE A 45 -3.15 15.15 4.22
C PHE A 45 -2.53 15.28 2.83
N SER A 46 -3.05 16.18 2.00
CA SER A 46 -2.58 16.37 0.61
C SER A 46 -1.11 16.80 0.50
N SER A 47 -0.61 17.53 1.51
CA SER A 47 0.77 18.00 1.61
C SER A 47 1.73 16.95 2.17
N ALA A 48 1.24 15.81 2.66
CA ALA A 48 2.10 14.75 3.15
C ALA A 48 2.71 13.97 1.99
N THR A 49 3.98 13.57 2.16
CA THR A 49 4.64 12.64 1.24
C THR A 49 3.87 11.32 1.25
N PRO A 50 3.48 10.79 0.08
CA PRO A 50 2.87 9.47 -0.01
C PRO A 50 3.79 8.38 0.56
N ILE A 51 3.19 7.38 1.19
CA ILE A 51 3.85 6.23 1.81
C ILE A 51 3.41 4.98 1.08
N ILE A 52 4.32 4.02 0.92
CA ILE A 52 4.10 2.74 0.26
C ILE A 52 4.20 1.64 1.32
N HIS A 53 3.10 1.01 1.70
CA HIS A 53 3.10 -0.07 2.70
C HIS A 53 2.12 -1.18 2.31
N ARG A 54 2.31 -2.37 2.88
CA ARG A 54 1.43 -3.51 2.67
C ARG A 54 0.11 -3.34 3.41
N ALA A 55 -1.00 -3.64 2.76
CA ALA A 55 -2.30 -3.73 3.42
C ALA A 55 -2.38 -5.05 4.18
N MET A 56 -2.39 -5.01 5.51
CA MET A 56 -2.35 -6.20 6.35
C MET A 56 -3.75 -6.83 6.49
N HIS A 57 -4.73 -6.02 6.86
CA HIS A 57 -6.15 -6.39 6.95
C HIS A 57 -7.02 -5.13 6.94
N LEU A 58 -8.31 -5.31 6.73
CA LEU A 58 -9.32 -4.26 6.81
C LEU A 58 -9.94 -4.28 8.22
N VAL A 59 -10.09 -3.10 8.83
CA VAL A 59 -10.89 -2.92 10.06
C VAL A 59 -12.12 -2.09 9.75
N GLU A 60 -13.23 -2.41 10.41
CA GLU A 60 -14.45 -1.62 10.43
C GLU A 60 -14.43 -0.60 11.58
N LYS A 61 -15.32 0.40 11.50
CA LYS A 61 -15.44 1.40 12.56
C LYS A 61 -15.78 0.74 13.90
N GLY A 62 -14.98 1.00 14.92
CA GLY A 62 -15.16 0.48 16.27
C GLY A 62 -14.48 -0.86 16.53
N GLU A 63 -13.95 -1.53 15.50
CA GLU A 63 -13.15 -2.74 15.68
C GLU A 63 -11.79 -2.44 16.31
N GLU A 64 -11.19 -3.46 16.90
CA GLU A 64 -9.92 -3.32 17.61
C GLU A 64 -8.76 -3.18 16.61
N MET A 65 -8.03 -2.08 16.69
CA MET A 65 -6.77 -1.89 15.97
C MET A 65 -5.59 -2.48 16.74
N PRO A 66 -4.42 -2.68 16.09
CA PRO A 66 -3.19 -2.93 16.82
C PRO A 66 -3.00 -1.92 17.97
N GLY A 67 -2.70 -2.44 19.17
CA GLY A 67 -2.60 -1.63 20.39
C GLY A 67 -3.92 -1.42 21.16
N GLY A 68 -5.01 -2.09 20.77
CA GLY A 68 -6.23 -2.20 21.57
C GLY A 68 -7.18 -1.00 21.50
N LYS A 69 -6.90 -0.02 20.63
CA LYS A 69 -7.77 1.15 20.44
C LYS A 69 -8.83 0.85 19.38
N PRO A 70 -10.09 1.27 19.59
CA PRO A 70 -11.12 1.11 18.57
C PRO A 70 -10.84 1.99 17.36
N ALA A 71 -11.07 1.45 16.16
CA ALA A 71 -10.87 2.13 14.90
C ALA A 71 -11.85 3.33 14.78
N PRO A 72 -11.36 4.55 14.52
CA PRO A 72 -12.23 5.73 14.40
C PRO A 72 -13.16 5.66 13.19
N HIS A 73 -12.80 4.86 12.18
CA HIS A 73 -13.54 4.60 10.94
C HIS A 73 -12.99 3.33 10.27
N ALA A 74 -13.70 2.84 9.25
CA ALA A 74 -13.22 1.72 8.45
C ALA A 74 -11.98 2.10 7.61
N GLY A 75 -11.06 1.16 7.43
CA GLY A 75 -9.85 1.35 6.63
C GLY A 75 -8.83 0.23 6.81
N TYR A 76 -7.76 0.31 6.05
CA TYR A 76 -6.69 -0.69 6.06
C TYR A 76 -5.71 -0.43 7.18
N ILE A 77 -5.37 -1.49 7.91
CA ILE A 77 -4.16 -1.51 8.74
C ILE A 77 -2.98 -1.77 7.82
N THR A 78 -1.96 -0.94 7.91
CA THR A 78 -0.79 -1.02 7.04
C THR A 78 0.46 -1.34 7.83
N LYS A 79 1.43 -1.95 7.14
CA LYS A 79 2.74 -2.21 7.69
C LYS A 79 3.80 -2.04 6.61
N GLY A 80 4.83 -1.25 6.90
CA GLY A 80 6.03 -1.23 6.07
C GLY A 80 6.83 -2.52 6.20
N ASP A 81 7.44 -2.96 5.10
CA ASP A 81 8.19 -4.23 5.07
C ASP A 81 9.38 -4.22 6.06
N ASN A 82 10.00 -3.05 6.26
CA ASN A 82 11.08 -2.87 7.24
C ASN A 82 10.60 -2.52 8.67
N ASN A 83 9.29 -2.46 8.91
CA ASN A 83 8.73 -2.15 10.22
C ASN A 83 8.51 -3.43 11.02
N GLN A 84 8.88 -3.43 12.30
CA GLN A 84 8.60 -4.56 13.20
C GLN A 84 7.12 -4.65 13.60
N ARG A 85 6.37 -3.55 13.44
CA ARG A 85 4.98 -3.43 13.86
C ARG A 85 4.16 -2.70 12.78
N PRO A 86 2.83 -2.89 12.75
CA PRO A 86 1.93 -2.07 11.95
C PRO A 86 2.11 -0.57 12.27
N ASP A 87 1.76 0.28 11.30
CA ASP A 87 1.88 1.74 11.46
C ASP A 87 0.82 2.29 12.42
N GLN A 88 -0.31 1.60 12.53
CA GLN A 88 -1.36 1.87 13.50
C GLN A 88 -0.99 1.29 14.88
N PRO A 89 -1.29 2.00 15.98
CA PRO A 89 -2.16 3.16 16.08
C PRO A 89 -1.40 4.51 15.99
N GLY A 90 -0.18 4.53 15.45
CA GLY A 90 0.57 5.78 15.21
C GLY A 90 -0.10 6.69 14.18
N TYR A 91 -0.88 6.10 13.28
CA TYR A 91 -1.77 6.77 12.32
C TYR A 91 -3.21 6.26 12.44
N GLU A 92 -4.15 6.91 11.75
CA GLU A 92 -5.48 6.36 11.52
C GLU A 92 -5.42 5.17 10.53
N PRO A 93 -6.39 4.23 10.54
CA PRO A 93 -6.54 3.27 9.46
C PRO A 93 -6.56 3.97 8.10
N VAL A 94 -6.01 3.35 7.06
CA VAL A 94 -5.94 4.00 5.75
C VAL A 94 -7.31 3.93 5.08
N LYS A 95 -7.98 5.07 4.92
CA LYS A 95 -9.24 5.11 4.16
C LYS A 95 -8.97 4.76 2.70
N PRO A 96 -9.85 4.01 2.03
CA PRO A 96 -9.71 3.74 0.59
C PRO A 96 -9.49 5.01 -0.24
N LYS A 97 -10.18 6.11 0.10
CA LYS A 97 -10.03 7.41 -0.56
C LYS A 97 -8.67 8.11 -0.39
N TRP A 98 -7.80 7.60 0.48
CA TRP A 98 -6.44 8.13 0.67
C TRP A 98 -5.42 7.39 -0.17
N ILE A 99 -5.80 6.24 -0.72
CA ILE A 99 -4.99 5.43 -1.62
C ILE A 99 -4.90 6.16 -2.95
N ILE A 100 -3.69 6.24 -3.49
CA ILE A 100 -3.41 6.84 -4.78
C ILE A 100 -3.57 5.73 -5.82
N GLU A 101 -4.65 5.80 -6.59
CA GLU A 101 -4.99 4.81 -7.63
C GLU A 101 -4.14 4.99 -8.90
N ASP A 102 -3.66 6.21 -9.16
CA ASP A 102 -2.89 6.54 -10.35
C ASP A 102 -1.38 6.60 -10.02
N PHE A 103 -0.75 5.43 -10.18
CA PHE A 103 0.68 5.24 -9.93
C PHE A 103 1.54 5.87 -11.03
N ASP A 104 1.00 6.06 -12.25
CA ASP A 104 1.71 6.63 -13.39
C ASP A 104 2.09 8.10 -13.15
N LEU A 105 1.29 8.86 -12.39
CA LEU A 105 1.61 10.26 -12.06
C LEU A 105 2.80 10.43 -11.11
N LEU A 106 3.13 9.42 -10.30
CA LEU A 106 4.26 9.48 -9.36
C LEU A 106 5.59 9.13 -10.04
N LEU A 107 5.56 8.41 -11.16
CA LEU A 107 6.74 8.04 -11.95
C LEU A 107 7.28 9.18 -12.82
N VAL A 108 6.39 10.05 -13.32
CA VAL A 108 6.77 11.10 -14.27
C VAL A 108 7.23 12.39 -13.59
N SER A 109 6.89 12.61 -12.31
CA SER A 109 7.19 13.87 -11.62
C SER A 109 8.50 13.89 -10.83
N SER A 110 9.33 12.85 -10.90
CA SER A 110 10.49 12.70 -10.01
C SER A 110 11.71 12.12 -10.73
N HIS A 111 12.66 13.00 -11.08
CA HIS A 111 14.08 12.59 -11.20
C HIS A 111 14.73 12.36 -9.82
N SER A 112 13.93 12.27 -8.75
CA SER A 112 14.42 11.96 -7.42
C SER A 112 14.29 10.46 -7.19
N LEU A 113 15.43 9.79 -7.08
CA LEU A 113 15.53 8.46 -6.48
C LEU A 113 14.78 8.49 -5.14
N TYR A 114 13.79 7.62 -4.96
CA TYR A 114 13.17 7.40 -3.65
C TYR A 114 14.11 6.51 -2.83
N THR A 115 15.09 7.11 -2.16
CA THR A 115 15.85 6.43 -1.11
C THR A 115 15.08 6.54 0.21
N PHE A 116 14.41 5.46 0.61
CA PHE A 116 13.90 5.27 1.97
C PHE A 116 14.78 4.24 2.68
N GLY A 117 15.09 4.50 3.96
CA GLY A 117 16.03 3.72 4.77
C GLY A 117 16.04 2.21 4.45
N HIS A 118 17.14 1.78 3.83
CA HIS A 118 17.48 0.40 3.46
C HIS A 118 16.56 -0.36 2.48
N ILE A 119 15.66 0.30 1.75
CA ILE A 119 14.98 -0.31 0.60
C ILE A 119 15.15 0.61 -0.62
N SER A 120 15.99 0.18 -1.58
CA SER A 120 15.95 0.70 -2.94
C SER A 120 14.94 -0.13 -3.73
N MET A 121 13.72 0.39 -3.94
CA MET A 121 12.92 -0.04 -5.08
C MET A 121 13.27 0.87 -6.24
N PHE A 122 14.00 0.33 -7.21
CA PHE A 122 14.16 0.94 -8.52
C PHE A 122 12.79 0.83 -9.19
N LEU A 123 11.99 1.89 -9.18
CA LEU A 123 10.87 2.02 -10.10
C LEU A 123 11.48 2.39 -11.46
N GLY A 124 12.18 1.43 -12.04
CA GLY A 124 12.81 1.57 -13.33
C GLY A 124 11.72 1.83 -14.34
N VAL A 125 11.75 3.01 -14.94
CA VAL A 125 11.11 3.26 -16.22
C VAL A 125 11.58 2.15 -17.16
N PHE A 126 10.73 1.16 -17.44
CA PHE A 126 10.91 0.31 -18.61
C PHE A 126 10.68 1.20 -19.83
N GLN A 127 11.69 1.96 -20.22
CA GLN A 127 11.77 2.39 -21.61
C GLN A 127 12.05 1.13 -22.41
N ASN A 128 11.02 0.65 -23.12
CA ASN A 128 11.19 -0.36 -24.16
C ASN A 128 12.34 0.06 -25.07
N PRO A 129 13.40 -0.74 -25.24
CA PRO A 129 14.14 -0.67 -26.49
C PRO A 129 13.21 -1.22 -27.59
N LEU A 130 13.12 -0.47 -28.69
CA LEU A 130 12.50 -0.89 -29.94
C LEU A 130 13.09 -2.21 -30.46
#